data_AF-A0A438I2U8-F1
#
_entry.id   AF-A0A438I2U8-F1
#
_cell.length_a   1.000
_cell.length_b   1.000
_cell.length_c   1.000
_cell.angle_alpha   90.00
_cell.angle_beta   90.00
_cell.angle_gamma   90.00
#
_symmetry.space_group_name_H-M   'P 1'
#
loop_
_entity.id
_entity.type
_entity.pdbx_description
1 polymer ?
#
loop_
_entity_poly.entity_id
_entity_poly.type
_entity_poly.pdbx_seq_one_letter_code
_entity_poly.pdbx_strand_id
1 'polypeptide(L)'
;MDHQPLFIYLFLLLSVTISAPGAYVDPDRSIKLFVFGGSYVDTGNRDSTARSWKEPYGITDPGRPAGHFSDGQVFTEYIGVFDTWVAAPNMTEQIYLFEQLLQEKIYTRYDLKFSTALVSASGWIIASTLLDVEVFGGTHFKCTFQGFPAFIISVVNQLGLDLQRIHDLGVPQVAVMGMQPLGCLPEFTRGYSYEKCNSTGNFAALYHNLLLVKKLKPESKFVVLDMYNAFMSAMKKFENETETSELKNPLRPCCTGITSEYRCGDVENKEKKYNVCRVPKLAFFWDSFHPTQAGWDAIVSELGSSIISLF
;
A
#
# COMPACT_ATOMS: atom_id res chain seq x y z
N MET A 1 -42.72 -16.30 6.20
CA MET A 1 -42.29 -15.32 7.21
C MET A 1 -41.56 -16.13 8.26
N ASP A 2 -40.25 -16.18 8.15
CA ASP A 2 -39.40 -16.88 9.11
C ASP A 2 -38.27 -15.92 9.48
N HIS A 3 -38.25 -15.54 10.75
CA HIS A 3 -37.31 -14.61 11.33
C HIS A 3 -36.03 -15.38 11.68
N GLN A 4 -34.93 -15.11 10.97
CA GLN A 4 -33.59 -15.42 11.48
C GLN A 4 -33.03 -14.21 12.23
N PRO A 5 -32.48 -14.40 13.44
CA PRO A 5 -32.03 -13.32 14.30
C PRO A 5 -30.76 -12.67 13.74
N LEU A 6 -30.75 -11.33 13.69
CA LEU A 6 -29.53 -10.56 13.52
C LEU A 6 -28.59 -10.86 14.70
N PHE A 7 -27.49 -11.55 14.41
CA PHE A 7 -26.33 -11.56 15.30
C PHE A 7 -25.74 -10.15 15.33
N ILE A 8 -26.08 -9.39 16.36
CA ILE A 8 -25.40 -8.13 16.70
C ILE A 8 -24.04 -8.51 17.29
N TYR A 9 -22.99 -8.47 16.48
CA TYR A 9 -21.63 -8.44 16.99
C TYR A 9 -21.36 -7.03 17.52
N LEU A 10 -21.45 -6.90 18.85
CA LEU A 10 -21.04 -5.72 19.59
C LEU A 10 -19.51 -5.57 19.47
N PHE A 11 -19.04 -4.64 18.65
CA PHE A 11 -17.62 -4.27 18.62
C PHE A 11 -17.35 -3.21 19.70
N LEU A 12 -16.53 -3.59 20.69
CA LEU A 12 -15.91 -2.67 21.64
C LEU A 12 -14.94 -1.76 20.86
N LEU A 13 -15.27 -0.48 20.76
CA LEU A 13 -14.34 0.58 20.37
C LEU A 13 -13.31 0.75 21.50
N LEU A 14 -12.11 0.19 21.32
CA LEU A 14 -10.95 0.55 22.14
C LEU A 14 -10.30 1.78 21.51
N SER A 15 -10.50 2.94 22.14
CA SER A 15 -9.76 4.16 21.82
C SER A 15 -8.33 4.04 22.38
N VAL A 16 -7.33 4.06 21.51
CA VAL A 16 -5.94 4.24 21.94
C VAL A 16 -5.62 5.73 21.88
N THR A 17 -5.45 6.34 23.04
CA THR A 17 -4.98 7.73 23.17
C THR A 17 -3.47 7.79 22.95
N ILE A 18 -3.02 8.35 21.82
CA ILE A 18 -1.61 8.74 21.67
C ILE A 18 -1.47 10.12 22.31
N SER A 19 -1.03 10.17 23.57
CA SER A 19 -0.78 11.42 24.27
C SER A 19 0.67 11.89 24.06
N ALA A 20 0.84 12.96 23.28
CA ALA A 20 2.05 13.78 23.34
C ALA A 20 2.11 14.51 24.70
N PRO A 21 3.29 14.69 25.33
CA PRO A 21 3.38 15.38 26.61
C PRO A 21 2.91 16.84 26.47
N GLY A 22 1.80 17.19 27.11
CA GLY A 22 1.30 18.57 27.19
C GLY A 22 0.14 18.96 26.25
N ALA A 23 -0.38 18.05 25.42
CA ALA A 23 -1.58 18.31 24.61
C ALA A 23 -2.85 17.87 25.36
N TYR A 24 -3.83 18.78 25.51
CA TYR A 24 -5.18 18.41 25.98
C TYR A 24 -5.86 17.58 24.89
N VAL A 25 -5.95 16.27 25.11
CA VAL A 25 -6.71 15.35 24.24
C VAL A 25 -8.12 15.25 24.82
N ASP A 26 -9.08 15.79 24.08
CA ASP A 26 -10.50 15.62 24.38
C ASP A 26 -10.86 14.12 24.26
N PRO A 27 -11.34 13.47 25.33
CA PRO A 27 -11.62 12.03 25.33
C PRO A 27 -12.75 11.61 24.38
N ASP A 28 -13.55 12.55 23.85
CA ASP A 28 -14.58 12.28 22.82
C ASP A 28 -14.06 12.51 21.38
N ARG A 29 -12.77 12.83 21.23
CA ARG A 29 -12.14 13.22 19.95
C ARG A 29 -11.32 12.08 19.36
N SER A 30 -11.97 11.11 18.72
CA SER A 30 -11.26 10.12 17.90
C SER A 30 -10.74 10.81 16.62
N ILE A 31 -9.43 10.93 16.46
CA ILE A 31 -8.85 11.32 15.16
C ILE A 31 -9.08 10.15 14.19
N LYS A 32 -9.70 10.40 13.04
CA LYS A 32 -9.98 9.36 12.04
C LYS A 32 -8.98 9.43 10.91
N LEU A 33 -8.58 8.29 10.38
CA LEU A 33 -7.75 8.18 9.19
C LEU A 33 -8.54 7.46 8.09
N PHE A 34 -8.87 8.16 7.02
CA PHE A 34 -9.52 7.59 5.85
C PHE A 34 -8.48 7.14 4.83
N VAL A 35 -8.51 5.89 4.40
CA VAL A 35 -7.47 5.34 3.51
C VAL A 35 -8.04 4.98 2.16
N PHE A 36 -7.34 5.41 1.12
CA PHE A 36 -7.64 5.11 -0.28
C PHE A 36 -6.39 4.53 -0.92
N GLY A 37 -6.50 3.43 -1.68
CA GLY A 37 -5.33 2.89 -2.34
C GLY A 37 -5.44 1.47 -2.85
N GLY A 38 -4.27 0.90 -3.12
CA GLY A 38 -4.10 -0.47 -3.55
C GLY A 38 -3.59 -1.39 -2.45
N SER A 39 -2.94 -2.48 -2.86
CA SER A 39 -2.47 -3.56 -2.00
C SER A 39 -1.50 -3.16 -0.88
N TYR A 40 -0.83 -2.01 -0.99
CA TYR A 40 0.14 -1.53 0.02
C TYR A 40 -0.54 -1.04 1.31
N VAL A 41 -1.83 -0.74 1.24
CA VAL A 41 -2.64 -0.19 2.34
C VAL A 41 -3.91 -1.01 2.59
N ASP A 42 -3.99 -2.19 1.97
CA ASP A 42 -5.19 -3.03 1.98
C ASP A 42 -5.17 -3.98 3.19
N THR A 43 -6.08 -3.76 4.13
CA THR A 43 -6.30 -4.57 5.35
C THR A 43 -7.40 -5.63 5.16
N GLY A 44 -7.65 -6.08 3.94
CA GLY A 44 -8.63 -7.13 3.64
C GLY A 44 -9.92 -6.63 2.97
N ASN A 45 -9.84 -5.52 2.25
CA ASN A 45 -10.93 -5.03 1.41
C ASN A 45 -11.26 -5.98 0.27
N ARG A 46 -10.24 -6.60 -0.35
CA ARG A 46 -10.45 -7.50 -1.50
C ARG A 46 -11.38 -8.66 -1.14
N ASP A 47 -12.09 -9.17 -2.14
CA ASP A 47 -12.88 -10.38 -1.98
C ASP A 47 -12.01 -11.58 -1.55
N SER A 48 -12.63 -12.57 -0.88
CA SER A 48 -11.94 -13.74 -0.33
C SER A 48 -11.32 -14.67 -1.37
N THR A 49 -11.53 -14.43 -2.67
CA THR A 49 -10.89 -15.19 -3.76
C THR A 49 -9.51 -14.64 -4.13
N ALA A 50 -9.20 -13.40 -3.70
CA ALA A 50 -7.90 -12.78 -3.91
C ALA A 50 -6.77 -13.58 -3.25
N ARG A 51 -5.55 -13.43 -3.79
CA ARG A 51 -4.36 -14.16 -3.29
C ARG A 51 -4.03 -13.83 -1.83
N SER A 52 -4.30 -12.60 -1.39
CA SER A 52 -4.07 -12.16 -0.01
C SER A 52 -4.95 -12.87 1.03
N TRP A 53 -6.01 -13.55 0.60
CA TRP A 53 -6.85 -14.42 1.43
C TRP A 53 -6.45 -15.90 1.38
N LYS A 54 -5.29 -16.21 0.80
CA LYS A 54 -4.78 -17.58 0.65
C LYS A 54 -3.40 -17.72 1.26
N GLU A 55 -3.10 -18.91 1.74
CA GLU A 55 -1.74 -19.29 2.15
C GLU A 55 -0.75 -19.05 1.00
N PRO A 56 0.41 -18.41 1.24
CA PRO A 56 1.04 -18.20 2.54
C PRO A 56 0.87 -16.79 3.15
N TYR A 57 0.00 -15.94 2.59
CA TYR A 57 -0.16 -14.56 3.08
C TYR A 57 -0.65 -14.52 4.53
N GLY A 58 -0.10 -13.60 5.33
CA GLY A 58 -0.41 -13.45 6.76
C GLY A 58 0.24 -14.47 7.71
N ILE A 59 1.21 -15.29 7.25
CA ILE A 59 1.89 -16.33 8.06
C ILE A 59 2.66 -15.79 9.29
N THR A 60 3.10 -14.53 9.28
CA THR A 60 3.84 -13.88 10.38
C THR A 60 2.87 -13.30 11.42
N ASP A 61 1.95 -12.44 11.00
CA ASP A 61 0.87 -11.87 11.81
C ASP A 61 -0.34 -11.62 10.89
N PRO A 62 -1.54 -12.17 11.16
CA PRO A 62 -1.99 -12.87 12.36
C PRO A 62 -1.71 -14.39 12.40
N GLY A 63 -0.78 -14.90 11.58
CA GLY A 63 -0.50 -16.34 11.44
C GLY A 63 -1.48 -17.08 10.52
N ARG A 64 -2.29 -16.34 9.76
CA ARG A 64 -3.26 -16.83 8.77
C ARG A 64 -3.61 -15.73 7.76
N PRO A 65 -4.16 -16.07 6.59
CA PRO A 65 -4.62 -15.07 5.64
C PRO A 65 -5.70 -14.16 6.23
N ALA A 66 -5.45 -12.85 6.19
CA ALA A 66 -6.35 -11.79 6.63
C ALA A 66 -6.61 -10.76 5.51
N GLY A 67 -6.26 -11.08 4.26
CA GLY A 67 -6.45 -10.18 3.13
C GLY A 67 -5.29 -9.19 2.91
N HIS A 68 -4.22 -9.29 3.69
CA HIS A 68 -3.00 -8.49 3.54
C HIS A 68 -2.13 -9.01 2.39
N PHE A 69 -1.62 -8.11 1.55
CA PHE A 69 -0.60 -8.46 0.56
C PHE A 69 0.81 -8.42 1.18
N SER A 70 1.03 -9.16 2.25
CA SER A 70 2.28 -9.28 3.00
C SER A 70 2.34 -10.64 3.69
N ASP A 71 3.47 -11.02 4.29
CA ASP A 71 3.51 -12.12 5.26
C ASP A 71 2.87 -11.73 6.59
N GLY A 72 2.66 -10.43 6.85
CA GLY A 72 1.89 -9.99 7.98
C GLY A 72 1.30 -8.61 7.79
N GLN A 73 1.66 -7.67 8.68
CA GLN A 73 1.11 -6.32 8.63
C GLN A 73 1.52 -5.55 7.37
N VAL A 74 0.67 -4.63 6.93
CA VAL A 74 0.88 -3.66 5.83
C VAL A 74 0.95 -2.23 6.36
N PHE A 75 1.30 -1.26 5.50
CA PHE A 75 1.58 0.13 5.89
C PHE A 75 0.51 0.77 6.79
N THR A 76 -0.77 0.46 6.56
CA THR A 76 -1.91 1.01 7.28
C THR A 76 -2.01 0.59 8.75
N GLU A 77 -1.52 -0.58 9.11
CA GLU A 77 -1.55 -1.07 10.48
C GLU A 77 -0.54 -0.33 11.37
N TYR A 78 0.57 0.12 10.78
CA TYR A 78 1.58 0.94 11.46
C TYR A 78 1.13 2.36 11.79
N ILE A 79 0.13 2.86 11.06
CA ILE A 79 -0.45 4.20 11.23
C ILE A 79 -1.84 4.13 11.89
N GLY A 80 -2.25 2.95 12.38
CA GLY A 80 -3.41 2.76 13.26
C GLY A 80 -4.77 2.67 12.57
N VAL A 81 -4.87 2.04 11.40
CA VAL A 81 -6.12 1.98 10.60
C VAL A 81 -6.85 0.64 10.79
N PHE A 82 -8.19 0.70 10.84
CA PHE A 82 -9.10 -0.45 10.95
C PHE A 82 -9.31 -1.20 9.62
N ASP A 83 -9.79 -2.44 9.72
CA ASP A 83 -10.25 -3.26 8.60
C ASP A 83 -11.32 -2.53 7.78
N THR A 84 -11.09 -2.41 6.48
CA THR A 84 -12.05 -1.83 5.54
C THR A 84 -12.63 -2.95 4.67
N TRP A 85 -13.91 -2.85 4.29
CA TRP A 85 -14.70 -3.93 3.68
C TRP A 85 -15.18 -3.59 2.25
N VAL A 86 -14.33 -3.58 1.21
CA VAL A 86 -14.83 -3.48 -0.19
C VAL A 86 -13.93 -4.13 -1.26
N ALA A 87 -14.48 -5.02 -2.09
CA ALA A 87 -13.77 -5.57 -3.25
C ALA A 87 -13.15 -4.47 -4.14
N ALA A 88 -11.83 -4.53 -4.35
CA ALA A 88 -10.97 -3.39 -4.73
C ALA A 88 -11.43 -2.57 -5.96
N PRO A 89 -12.00 -1.37 -5.74
CA PRO A 89 -12.31 -0.40 -6.79
C PRO A 89 -11.08 0.44 -7.15
N ASN A 90 -11.11 1.16 -8.28
CA ASN A 90 -10.13 2.22 -8.55
C ASN A 90 -10.32 3.41 -7.59
N MET A 91 -9.39 4.38 -7.57
CA MET A 91 -9.44 5.49 -6.61
C MET A 91 -10.72 6.33 -6.70
N THR A 92 -11.19 6.60 -7.91
CA THR A 92 -12.41 7.37 -8.15
C THR A 92 -13.65 6.66 -7.59
N GLU A 93 -13.71 5.34 -7.74
CA GLU A 93 -14.78 4.50 -7.16
C GLU A 93 -14.67 4.42 -5.63
N GLN A 94 -13.46 4.32 -5.06
CA GLN A 94 -13.27 4.36 -3.60
C GLN A 94 -13.76 5.70 -3.02
N ILE A 95 -13.51 6.82 -3.71
CA ILE A 95 -14.01 8.14 -3.32
C ILE A 95 -15.54 8.20 -3.45
N TYR A 96 -16.12 7.61 -4.50
CA TYR A 96 -17.59 7.54 -4.65
C TYR A 96 -18.25 6.75 -3.51
N LEU A 97 -17.67 5.61 -3.11
CA LEU A 97 -18.13 4.85 -1.96
C LEU A 97 -18.02 5.66 -0.66
N PHE A 98 -16.92 6.39 -0.48
CA PHE A 98 -16.77 7.29 0.66
C PHE A 98 -17.86 8.39 0.68
N GLU A 99 -18.20 8.95 -0.47
CA GLU A 99 -19.32 9.90 -0.60
C GLU A 99 -20.66 9.26 -0.22
N GLN A 100 -20.91 8.00 -0.58
CA GLN A 100 -22.10 7.27 -0.15
C GLN A 100 -22.15 7.10 1.37
N LEU A 101 -21.03 6.76 2.02
CA LEU A 101 -20.96 6.66 3.49
C LEU A 101 -21.30 7.99 4.18
N LEU A 102 -20.92 9.13 3.56
CA LEU A 102 -21.31 10.46 4.02
C LEU A 102 -22.80 10.74 3.82
N GLN A 103 -23.38 10.32 2.69
CA GLN A 103 -24.82 10.47 2.40
C GLN A 103 -25.67 9.63 3.36
N GLU A 104 -25.22 8.42 3.69
CA GLU A 104 -25.85 7.52 4.66
C GLU A 104 -25.63 7.94 6.11
N LYS A 105 -24.81 8.98 6.36
CA LYS A 105 -24.47 9.52 7.67
C LYS A 105 -23.79 8.50 8.59
N ILE A 106 -23.09 7.52 8.00
CA ILE A 106 -22.17 6.64 8.73
C ILE A 106 -20.99 7.47 9.25
N TYR A 107 -20.53 8.43 8.43
CA TYR A 107 -19.63 9.50 8.85
C TYR A 107 -20.28 10.85 8.61
N THR A 108 -19.96 11.81 9.48
CA THR A 108 -20.49 13.18 9.44
C THR A 108 -19.40 14.17 9.02
N ARG A 109 -19.80 15.38 8.62
CA ARG A 109 -18.83 16.47 8.37
C ARG A 109 -18.00 16.81 9.61
N TYR A 110 -18.51 16.53 10.82
CA TYR A 110 -17.77 16.70 12.06
C TYR A 110 -16.64 15.69 12.17
N ASP A 111 -16.90 14.41 11.83
CA ASP A 111 -15.86 13.37 11.77
C ASP A 111 -14.74 13.75 10.81
N LEU A 112 -15.10 14.34 9.65
CA LEU A 112 -14.13 14.71 8.63
C LEU A 112 -13.24 15.88 9.05
N LYS A 113 -13.79 16.85 9.78
CA LYS A 113 -13.06 18.04 10.25
C LYS A 113 -11.86 17.71 11.14
N PHE A 114 -11.87 16.55 11.79
CA PHE A 114 -10.82 16.06 12.67
C PHE A 114 -10.19 14.76 12.16
N SER A 115 -10.12 14.64 10.83
CA SER A 115 -9.55 13.47 10.15
C SER A 115 -8.40 13.84 9.24
N THR A 116 -7.60 12.83 8.90
CA THR A 116 -6.63 12.88 7.80
C THR A 116 -7.05 11.83 6.78
N ALA A 117 -6.76 12.07 5.50
CA ALA A 117 -6.86 11.03 4.49
C ALA A 117 -5.47 10.59 4.05
N LEU A 118 -5.26 9.29 3.86
CA LEU A 118 -4.06 8.73 3.25
C LEU A 118 -4.41 8.12 1.90
N VAL A 119 -3.63 8.48 0.88
CA VAL A 119 -3.78 8.00 -0.48
C VAL A 119 -2.54 7.23 -0.92
N SER A 120 -2.71 5.96 -1.31
CA SER A 120 -1.66 5.12 -1.87
C SER A 120 -1.91 4.84 -3.35
N ALA A 121 -1.19 5.55 -4.21
CA ALA A 121 -1.11 5.21 -5.64
C ALA A 121 -0.02 4.13 -5.81
N SER A 122 -0.39 2.86 -5.61
CA SER A 122 0.54 1.71 -5.46
C SER A 122 1.42 1.37 -6.69
N GLY A 123 1.47 2.24 -7.70
CA GLY A 123 2.39 2.14 -8.84
C GLY A 123 2.09 1.03 -9.83
N TRP A 124 1.14 0.14 -9.54
CA TRP A 124 0.81 -1.03 -10.36
C TRP A 124 0.55 -0.65 -11.82
N ILE A 125 -0.19 0.42 -12.08
CA ILE A 125 -0.53 0.81 -13.46
C ILE A 125 0.70 1.30 -14.25
N ILE A 126 1.67 1.93 -13.57
CA ILE A 126 2.93 2.38 -14.19
C ILE A 126 3.85 1.17 -14.38
N ALA A 127 3.92 0.28 -13.39
CA ALA A 127 4.67 -0.96 -13.48
C ALA A 127 4.16 -1.89 -14.59
N SER A 128 2.84 -2.08 -14.69
CA SER A 128 2.24 -2.93 -15.71
C SER A 128 2.48 -2.40 -17.12
N THR A 129 2.41 -1.08 -17.28
CA THR A 129 2.72 -0.38 -18.54
C THR A 129 4.18 -0.54 -18.93
N LEU A 130 5.11 -0.51 -17.97
CA LEU A 130 6.54 -0.70 -18.22
C LEU A 130 6.91 -2.14 -18.58
N LEU A 131 6.23 -3.10 -17.97
CA LEU A 131 6.49 -4.53 -18.14
C LEU A 131 5.75 -5.13 -19.34
N ASP A 132 4.92 -4.35 -20.04
CA ASP A 132 4.04 -4.80 -21.13
C ASP A 132 3.17 -5.98 -20.69
N VAL A 133 2.65 -5.92 -19.46
CA VAL A 133 1.80 -6.96 -18.87
C VAL A 133 0.35 -6.51 -18.81
N GLU A 134 -0.55 -7.46 -19.00
CA GLU A 134 -1.99 -7.25 -18.99
C GLU A 134 -2.46 -6.70 -17.62
N VAL A 135 -3.25 -5.63 -17.67
CA VAL A 135 -3.88 -5.04 -16.47
C VAL A 135 -5.17 -5.81 -16.18
N PHE A 136 -5.61 -5.81 -14.91
CA PHE A 136 -6.90 -6.39 -14.51
C PHE A 136 -8.02 -5.93 -15.46
N GLY A 137 -8.75 -6.89 -16.05
CA GLY A 137 -9.83 -6.62 -17.01
C GLY A 137 -9.44 -6.78 -18.49
N GLY A 138 -8.28 -7.37 -18.79
CA GLY A 138 -7.90 -7.75 -20.15
C GLY A 138 -7.38 -6.60 -21.02
N THR A 139 -7.10 -5.44 -20.41
CA THR A 139 -6.63 -4.25 -21.11
C THR A 139 -5.10 -4.24 -21.15
N HIS A 140 -4.56 -4.33 -22.35
CA HIS A 140 -3.13 -4.28 -22.61
C HIS A 140 -2.70 -2.84 -22.91
N PHE A 141 -2.16 -2.13 -21.92
CA PHE A 141 -1.59 -0.80 -22.13
C PHE A 141 -0.17 -0.93 -22.72
N LYS A 142 -0.09 -1.15 -24.03
CA LYS A 142 1.19 -1.08 -24.75
C LYS A 142 1.59 0.38 -24.93
N CYS A 143 2.33 0.95 -23.99
CA CYS A 143 2.92 2.27 -24.20
C CYS A 143 4.23 2.15 -24.99
N THR A 144 4.34 2.90 -26.08
CA THR A 144 5.65 3.17 -26.66
C THR A 144 6.45 4.05 -25.70
N PHE A 145 7.78 3.97 -25.73
CA PHE A 145 8.67 4.81 -24.92
C PHE A 145 8.35 6.31 -25.05
N GLN A 146 7.86 6.75 -26.21
CA GLN A 146 7.41 8.14 -26.45
C GLN A 146 6.09 8.50 -25.77
N GLY A 147 5.15 7.57 -25.60
CA GLY A 147 3.87 7.82 -24.93
C GLY A 147 3.95 7.76 -23.40
N PHE A 148 5.00 7.13 -22.86
CA PHE A 148 5.13 6.85 -21.44
C PHE A 148 5.22 8.12 -20.55
N PRO A 149 5.98 9.19 -20.90
CA PRO A 149 5.95 10.43 -20.13
C PRO A 149 4.56 11.09 -20.11
N ALA A 150 3.85 11.09 -21.24
CA ALA A 150 2.49 11.64 -21.32
C ALA A 150 1.49 10.84 -20.47
N PHE A 151 1.66 9.51 -20.41
CA PHE A 151 0.90 8.65 -19.52
C PHE A 151 1.18 8.94 -18.04
N ILE A 152 2.43 9.12 -17.62
CA ILE A 152 2.73 9.51 -16.23
C ILE A 152 2.08 10.87 -15.91
N ILE A 153 2.11 11.82 -16.85
CA ILE A 153 1.44 13.11 -16.68
C ILE A 153 -0.08 12.94 -16.48
N SER A 154 -0.74 12.06 -17.24
CA SER A 154 -2.18 11.82 -17.07
C SER A 154 -2.51 11.18 -15.72
N VAL A 155 -1.68 10.23 -15.25
CA VAL A 155 -1.80 9.62 -13.91
C VAL A 155 -1.68 10.69 -12.82
N VAL A 156 -0.65 11.55 -12.88
CA VAL A 156 -0.46 12.62 -11.88
C VAL A 156 -1.59 13.65 -11.93
N ASN A 157 -2.10 13.97 -13.12
CA ASN A 157 -3.24 14.90 -13.25
C ASN A 157 -4.50 14.32 -12.62
N GLN A 158 -4.83 13.05 -12.89
CA GLN A 158 -5.98 12.39 -12.30
C GLN A 158 -5.83 12.27 -10.77
N LEU A 159 -4.66 11.86 -10.29
CA LEU A 159 -4.37 11.80 -8.86
C LEU A 159 -4.56 13.17 -8.19
N GLY A 160 -4.11 14.25 -8.82
CA GLY A 160 -4.35 15.60 -8.30
C GLY A 160 -5.84 15.97 -8.18
N LEU A 161 -6.67 15.55 -9.13
CA LEU A 161 -8.13 15.74 -9.07
C LEU A 161 -8.77 14.92 -7.95
N ASP A 162 -8.35 13.67 -7.79
CA ASP A 162 -8.85 12.77 -6.75
C ASP A 162 -8.49 13.28 -5.34
N LEU A 163 -7.25 13.73 -5.13
CA LEU A 163 -6.80 14.34 -3.87
C LEU A 163 -7.59 15.61 -3.53
N GLN A 164 -7.84 16.46 -4.53
CA GLN A 164 -8.66 17.65 -4.37
C GLN A 164 -10.10 17.31 -3.99
N ARG A 165 -10.70 16.30 -4.64
CA ARG A 165 -12.04 15.82 -4.32
C ARG A 165 -12.15 15.33 -2.87
N ILE A 166 -11.19 14.53 -2.39
CA ILE A 166 -11.16 14.08 -0.99
C ILE A 166 -11.12 15.26 -0.03
N HIS A 167 -10.29 16.27 -0.31
CA HIS A 167 -10.23 17.47 0.50
C HIS A 167 -11.54 18.26 0.50
N ASP A 168 -12.18 18.43 -0.66
CA ASP A 168 -13.46 19.16 -0.80
C ASP A 168 -14.64 18.47 -0.11
N LEU A 169 -14.52 17.17 0.18
CA LEU A 169 -15.45 16.44 1.05
C LEU A 169 -15.32 16.86 2.53
N GLY A 170 -14.31 17.64 2.90
CA GLY A 170 -14.15 18.24 4.23
C GLY A 170 -13.01 17.65 5.04
N VAL A 171 -12.17 16.81 4.44
CA VAL A 171 -10.94 16.32 5.08
C VAL A 171 -9.88 17.44 5.03
N PRO A 172 -9.39 17.96 6.17
CA PRO A 172 -8.52 19.13 6.21
C PRO A 172 -7.15 18.91 5.57
N GLN A 173 -6.60 17.70 5.68
CA GLN A 173 -5.29 17.33 5.15
C GLN A 173 -5.36 15.97 4.46
N VAL A 174 -4.71 15.86 3.29
CA VAL A 174 -4.59 14.60 2.55
C VAL A 174 -3.11 14.26 2.36
N ALA A 175 -2.67 13.16 2.95
CA ALA A 175 -1.38 12.56 2.73
C ALA A 175 -1.42 11.67 1.48
N VAL A 176 -0.37 11.73 0.66
CA VAL A 176 -0.22 10.86 -0.50
C VAL A 176 1.13 10.17 -0.45
N MET A 177 1.14 8.84 -0.59
CA MET A 177 2.36 8.06 -0.74
C MET A 177 2.96 8.33 -2.11
N GLY A 178 4.18 8.87 -2.13
CA GLY A 178 4.99 8.92 -3.35
C GLY A 178 5.27 7.51 -3.88
N MET A 179 5.71 7.44 -5.14
CA MET A 179 6.13 6.19 -5.77
C MET A 179 7.40 5.65 -5.09
N GLN A 180 7.37 4.40 -4.67
CA GLN A 180 8.53 3.61 -4.24
C GLN A 180 9.51 3.38 -5.41
N PRO A 181 10.76 2.94 -5.19
CA PRO A 181 11.70 2.68 -6.28
C PRO A 181 11.25 1.45 -7.10
N LEU A 182 10.39 1.68 -8.10
CA LEU A 182 9.77 0.61 -8.89
C LEU A 182 10.80 -0.35 -9.47
N GLY A 183 11.95 0.18 -9.92
CA GLY A 183 13.01 -0.62 -10.50
C GLY A 183 13.71 -1.55 -9.50
N CYS A 184 13.56 -1.32 -8.20
CA CYS A 184 14.09 -2.19 -7.15
C CYS A 184 13.07 -3.22 -6.65
N LEU A 185 11.81 -3.19 -7.12
CA LEU A 185 10.85 -4.23 -6.78
C LEU A 185 11.29 -5.58 -7.39
N PRO A 186 11.05 -6.71 -6.70
CA PRO A 186 11.52 -8.02 -7.18
C PRO A 186 11.09 -8.39 -8.59
N GLU A 187 9.92 -7.93 -9.05
CA GLU A 187 9.48 -8.12 -10.43
C GLU A 187 10.47 -7.51 -11.45
N PHE A 188 11.01 -6.33 -11.16
CA PHE A 188 11.96 -5.62 -12.03
C PHE A 188 13.39 -6.14 -11.89
N THR A 189 13.74 -6.72 -10.75
CA THR A 189 15.10 -7.21 -10.46
C THR A 189 15.28 -8.69 -10.76
N ARG A 190 14.20 -9.47 -10.90
CA ARG A 190 14.23 -10.90 -11.25
C ARG A 190 15.05 -11.20 -12.51
N GLY A 191 14.89 -10.38 -13.56
CA GLY A 191 15.66 -10.51 -14.80
C GLY A 191 17.16 -10.24 -14.66
N TYR A 192 17.57 -9.65 -13.53
CA TYR A 192 18.96 -9.42 -13.15
C TYR A 192 19.40 -10.29 -11.97
N SER A 193 18.74 -11.44 -11.76
CA SER A 193 19.04 -12.34 -10.63
C SER A 193 18.97 -11.67 -9.26
N TYR A 194 18.15 -10.61 -9.14
CA TYR A 194 18.04 -9.77 -7.95
C TYR A 194 19.33 -8.99 -7.60
N GLU A 195 20.31 -8.87 -8.49
CA GLU A 195 21.60 -8.24 -8.18
C GLU A 195 21.59 -6.71 -8.30
N LYS A 196 20.64 -6.14 -9.05
CA LYS A 196 20.54 -4.70 -9.27
C LYS A 196 19.14 -4.24 -9.58
N CYS A 197 18.88 -2.97 -9.29
CA CYS A 197 17.64 -2.30 -9.69
C CYS A 197 17.63 -1.99 -11.20
N ASN A 198 16.43 -2.05 -11.78
CA ASN A 198 16.15 -1.60 -13.14
C ASN A 198 16.13 -0.06 -13.20
N SER A 199 16.96 0.54 -14.08
CA SER A 199 17.06 2.00 -14.20
C SER A 199 15.80 2.65 -14.77
N THR A 200 15.12 2.00 -15.72
CA THR A 200 13.88 2.51 -16.33
C THR A 200 12.74 2.62 -15.33
N GLY A 201 12.55 1.59 -14.50
CA GLY A 201 11.55 1.60 -13.42
C GLY A 201 11.82 2.71 -12.40
N ASN A 202 13.08 2.89 -11.97
CA ASN A 202 13.43 3.97 -11.05
C ASN A 202 13.28 5.36 -11.68
N PHE A 203 13.63 5.53 -12.95
CA PHE A 203 13.37 6.78 -13.68
C PHE A 203 11.88 7.12 -13.72
N ALA A 204 11.03 6.14 -14.01
CA ALA A 204 9.58 6.33 -14.03
C ALA A 204 9.04 6.78 -12.66
N ALA A 205 9.50 6.14 -11.57
CA ALA A 205 9.11 6.49 -10.22
C ALA A 205 9.55 7.91 -9.82
N LEU A 206 10.81 8.26 -10.10
CA LEU A 206 11.34 9.59 -9.82
C LEU A 206 10.64 10.67 -10.65
N TYR A 207 10.35 10.40 -11.93
CA TYR A 207 9.64 11.32 -12.80
C TYR A 207 8.20 11.55 -12.33
N HIS A 208 7.49 10.48 -11.95
CA HIS A 208 6.18 10.58 -11.32
C HIS A 208 6.21 11.46 -10.06
N ASN A 209 7.14 11.19 -9.13
CA ASN A 209 7.23 11.91 -7.86
C ASN A 209 7.57 13.38 -8.06
N LEU A 210 8.46 13.70 -9.01
CA LEU A 210 8.78 15.08 -9.36
C LEU A 210 7.53 15.84 -9.84
N LEU A 211 6.73 15.23 -10.72
CA LEU A 211 5.51 15.84 -11.24
C LEU A 211 4.43 15.98 -10.14
N LEU A 212 4.26 14.96 -9.30
CA LEU A 212 3.33 14.97 -8.17
C LEU A 212 3.67 16.11 -7.20
N VAL A 213 4.93 16.20 -6.77
CA VAL A 213 5.39 17.27 -5.89
C VAL A 213 5.19 18.64 -6.55
N LYS A 214 5.48 18.79 -7.85
CA LYS A 214 5.23 20.05 -8.57
C LYS A 214 3.75 20.42 -8.62
N LYS A 215 2.87 19.43 -8.79
CA LYS A 215 1.40 19.60 -8.83
C LYS A 215 0.86 20.04 -7.46
N LEU A 216 1.37 19.46 -6.37
CA LEU A 216 0.82 19.63 -5.01
C LEU A 216 1.50 20.72 -4.17
N LYS A 217 2.78 21.06 -4.44
CA LYS A 217 3.52 22.10 -3.71
C LYS A 217 2.85 23.49 -3.61
N PRO A 218 1.97 23.92 -4.53
CA PRO A 218 1.23 25.16 -4.33
C PRO A 218 0.27 25.15 -3.12
N GLU A 219 0.00 23.99 -2.51
CA GLU A 219 -1.11 23.82 -1.56
C GLU A 219 -0.66 23.16 -0.24
N SER A 220 -0.83 23.84 0.90
CA SER A 220 -0.37 23.38 2.23
C SER A 220 -1.17 22.22 2.83
N LYS A 221 -2.26 21.81 2.18
CA LYS A 221 -3.19 20.75 2.61
C LYS A 221 -2.79 19.36 2.13
N PHE A 222 -1.79 19.26 1.28
CA PHE A 222 -1.29 17.99 0.76
C PHE A 222 0.10 17.68 1.30
N VAL A 223 0.28 16.47 1.83
CA VAL A 223 1.56 15.97 2.33
C VAL A 223 2.01 14.81 1.47
N VAL A 224 3.19 14.91 0.84
CA VAL A 224 3.75 13.80 0.06
C VAL A 224 4.71 13.01 0.95
N LEU A 225 4.43 11.73 1.16
CA LEU A 225 5.33 10.82 1.87
C LEU A 225 6.40 10.32 0.89
N ASP A 226 7.68 10.52 1.25
CA ASP A 226 8.81 10.14 0.40
C ASP A 226 9.13 8.64 0.48
N MET A 227 8.22 7.83 -0.08
CA MET A 227 8.38 6.39 -0.13
C MET A 227 9.62 5.97 -0.91
N TYR A 228 10.07 6.75 -1.90
CA TYR A 228 11.25 6.40 -2.69
C TYR A 228 12.49 6.32 -1.79
N ASN A 229 12.77 7.40 -1.06
CA ASN A 229 13.94 7.44 -0.18
C ASN A 229 13.78 6.55 1.05
N ALA A 230 12.55 6.40 1.57
CA ALA A 230 12.27 5.47 2.67
C ALA A 230 12.61 4.02 2.29
N PHE A 231 12.13 3.53 1.15
CA PHE A 231 12.46 2.18 0.65
C PHE A 231 13.96 2.02 0.41
N MET A 232 14.60 2.97 -0.26
CA MET A 232 16.04 2.88 -0.57
C MET A 232 16.89 2.84 0.71
N SER A 233 16.55 3.64 1.72
CA SER A 233 17.26 3.69 2.99
C SER A 233 17.03 2.43 3.81
N ALA A 234 15.78 1.95 3.88
CA ALA A 234 15.41 0.71 4.57
C ALA A 234 16.08 -0.52 3.96
N MET A 235 16.09 -0.65 2.61
CA MET A 235 16.78 -1.74 1.92
C MET A 235 18.29 -1.73 2.21
N LYS A 236 18.91 -0.55 2.21
CA LYS A 236 20.34 -0.39 2.54
C LYS A 236 20.64 -0.81 3.98
N LYS A 237 19.74 -0.56 4.94
CA LYS A 237 19.90 -1.04 6.32
C LYS A 237 19.81 -2.55 6.41
N PHE A 238 18.84 -3.16 5.73
CA PHE A 238 18.72 -4.63 5.64
C PHE A 238 19.99 -5.31 5.11
N GLU A 239 20.62 -4.70 4.11
CA GLU A 239 21.91 -5.17 3.57
C GLU A 239 23.04 -5.10 4.62
N ASN A 240 23.08 -4.04 5.43
CA ASN A 240 24.18 -3.79 6.37
C ASN A 240 24.03 -4.48 7.75
N GLU A 241 22.82 -4.66 8.27
CA GLU A 241 22.58 -5.13 9.65
C GLU A 241 22.82 -6.64 9.84
N THR A 242 23.30 -7.33 8.80
CA THR A 242 23.09 -8.75 8.70
C THR A 242 24.37 -9.54 8.49
N GLU A 243 25.09 -9.76 9.59
CA GLU A 243 26.43 -10.37 9.67
C GLU A 243 26.58 -11.80 9.06
N THR A 244 25.49 -12.48 8.67
CA THR A 244 25.54 -13.80 8.02
C THR A 244 25.31 -13.67 6.51
N SER A 245 26.40 -13.69 5.75
CA SER A 245 26.58 -13.25 4.35
C SER A 245 25.82 -14.00 3.25
N GLU A 246 25.03 -15.04 3.54
CA GLU A 246 24.40 -15.86 2.50
C GLU A 246 22.88 -15.63 2.31
N LEU A 247 22.23 -14.82 3.16
CA LEU A 247 20.76 -14.75 3.22
C LEU A 247 20.12 -13.37 2.97
N LYS A 248 20.87 -12.28 2.76
CA LYS A 248 20.30 -10.92 2.73
C LYS A 248 20.55 -10.18 1.42
N ASN A 249 19.88 -10.63 0.37
CA ASN A 249 19.66 -9.75 -0.77
C ASN A 249 18.29 -9.06 -0.55
N PRO A 250 18.23 -7.74 -0.24
CA PRO A 250 16.98 -7.04 0.00
C PRO A 250 16.09 -6.99 -1.24
N LEU A 251 16.63 -7.24 -2.45
CA LEU A 251 15.87 -7.28 -3.69
C LEU A 251 15.25 -8.67 -3.95
N ARG A 252 15.63 -9.70 -3.18
CA ARG A 252 15.12 -11.05 -3.34
C ARG A 252 13.86 -11.26 -2.48
N PRO A 253 12.75 -11.73 -3.06
CA PRO A 253 11.53 -11.95 -2.30
C PRO A 253 11.56 -13.29 -1.54
N CYS A 254 10.85 -13.37 -0.42
CA CYS A 254 10.74 -14.58 0.38
C CYS A 254 9.87 -15.65 -0.30
N CYS A 255 8.80 -15.24 -0.97
CA CYS A 255 7.82 -16.10 -1.59
C CYS A 255 7.85 -15.97 -3.11
N THR A 256 8.11 -17.09 -3.80
CA THR A 256 8.22 -17.14 -5.27
C THR A 256 7.49 -18.35 -5.82
N GLY A 257 6.99 -18.25 -7.05
CA GLY A 257 6.52 -19.45 -7.76
C GLY A 257 7.64 -20.46 -7.96
N ILE A 258 7.29 -21.75 -8.04
CA ILE A 258 8.27 -22.81 -8.33
C ILE A 258 8.87 -22.68 -9.75
N THR A 259 8.16 -22.00 -10.65
CA THR A 259 8.62 -21.62 -11.99
C THR A 259 8.27 -20.15 -12.26
N SER A 260 8.56 -19.65 -13.47
CA SER A 260 8.13 -18.31 -13.91
C SER A 260 6.63 -18.18 -14.17
N GLU A 261 5.93 -19.30 -14.34
CA GLU A 261 4.49 -19.32 -14.63
C GLU A 261 3.65 -19.15 -13.37
N TYR A 262 4.16 -19.66 -12.25
CA TYR A 262 3.50 -19.56 -10.95
C TYR A 262 3.96 -18.34 -10.15
N ARG A 263 3.12 -17.92 -9.21
CA ARG A 263 3.33 -16.81 -8.28
C ARG A 263 3.17 -17.29 -6.84
N CYS A 264 3.56 -16.44 -5.90
CA CYS A 264 3.26 -16.66 -4.50
C CYS A 264 1.75 -16.86 -4.29
N GLY A 265 1.38 -17.91 -3.56
CA GLY A 265 -0.01 -18.27 -3.27
C GLY A 265 -0.70 -19.13 -4.32
N ASP A 266 -0.05 -19.46 -5.45
CA ASP A 266 -0.66 -20.29 -6.48
C ASP A 266 -0.76 -21.76 -6.03
N VAL A 267 -1.93 -22.35 -6.29
CA VAL A 267 -2.26 -23.74 -5.97
C VAL A 267 -2.88 -24.38 -7.21
N GLU A 268 -2.36 -25.53 -7.60
CA GLU A 268 -2.87 -26.32 -8.71
C GLU A 268 -3.00 -27.77 -8.26
N ASN A 269 -4.14 -28.40 -8.52
CA ASN A 269 -4.44 -29.78 -8.08
C ASN A 269 -4.21 -30.02 -6.57
N LYS A 270 -4.49 -28.99 -5.74
CA LYS A 270 -4.25 -28.97 -4.28
C LYS A 270 -2.77 -28.98 -3.87
N GLU A 271 -1.85 -28.82 -4.81
CA GLU A 271 -0.42 -28.69 -4.53
C GLU A 271 -0.01 -27.22 -4.55
N LYS A 272 0.85 -26.84 -3.60
CA LYS A 272 1.49 -25.51 -3.58
C LYS A 272 2.45 -25.40 -4.75
N LYS A 273 2.30 -24.36 -5.57
CA LYS A 273 3.19 -24.07 -6.69
C LYS A 273 4.11 -22.87 -6.41
N TYR A 274 4.46 -22.70 -5.14
CA TYR A 274 5.35 -21.66 -4.66
C TYR A 274 6.31 -22.19 -3.58
N ASN A 275 7.44 -21.50 -3.41
CA ASN A 275 8.38 -21.68 -2.31
C ASN A 275 8.28 -20.47 -1.38
N VAL A 276 8.50 -20.70 -0.08
CA VAL A 276 8.63 -19.65 0.94
C VAL A 276 10.01 -19.81 1.58
N CYS A 277 10.70 -18.69 1.79
CA CYS A 277 11.99 -18.68 2.46
C CYS A 277 11.86 -19.17 3.91
N ARG A 278 12.94 -19.71 4.47
CA ARG A 278 12.92 -20.33 5.80
C ARG A 278 12.60 -19.34 6.93
N VAL A 279 12.97 -18.07 6.77
CA VAL A 279 12.86 -17.05 7.81
C VAL A 279 12.33 -15.74 7.19
N PRO A 280 10.99 -15.56 7.06
CA PRO A 280 10.38 -14.38 6.44
C PRO A 280 10.83 -13.04 7.02
N LYS A 281 11.01 -12.94 8.34
CA LYS A 281 11.51 -11.74 9.04
C LYS A 281 12.91 -11.26 8.62
N LEU A 282 13.65 -12.05 7.85
CA LEU A 282 14.97 -11.66 7.31
C LEU A 282 14.91 -11.21 5.85
N ALA A 283 13.75 -11.32 5.20
CA ALA A 283 13.52 -10.85 3.84
C ALA A 283 12.87 -9.47 3.87
N PHE A 284 13.27 -8.58 2.96
CA PHE A 284 12.65 -7.26 2.82
C PHE A 284 11.35 -7.34 2.02
N PHE A 285 11.34 -8.12 0.92
CA PHE A 285 10.14 -8.36 0.11
C PHE A 285 9.51 -9.71 0.40
N TRP A 286 8.18 -9.71 0.48
CA TRP A 286 7.38 -10.91 0.59
C TRP A 286 7.23 -11.59 -0.77
N ASP A 287 6.69 -10.89 -1.77
CA ASP A 287 6.48 -11.41 -3.12
C ASP A 287 7.10 -10.48 -4.19
N SER A 288 6.70 -10.62 -5.46
CA SER A 288 7.19 -9.80 -6.57
C SER A 288 7.10 -8.27 -6.38
N PHE A 289 6.23 -7.79 -5.49
CA PHE A 289 5.92 -6.37 -5.34
C PHE A 289 5.90 -5.91 -3.89
N HIS A 290 5.43 -6.75 -2.96
CA HIS A 290 5.07 -6.29 -1.63
C HIS A 290 6.20 -6.54 -0.62
N PRO A 291 6.48 -5.57 0.29
CA PRO A 291 7.33 -5.80 1.44
C PRO A 291 6.79 -6.92 2.35
N THR A 292 7.67 -7.54 3.12
CA THR A 292 7.28 -8.30 4.32
C THR A 292 6.86 -7.33 5.42
N GLN A 293 6.30 -7.84 6.52
CA GLN A 293 6.10 -7.08 7.75
C GLN A 293 7.41 -6.42 8.22
N ALA A 294 8.53 -7.16 8.21
CA ALA A 294 9.84 -6.61 8.57
C ALA A 294 10.31 -5.52 7.58
N GLY A 295 9.97 -5.64 6.29
CA GLY A 295 10.20 -4.60 5.30
C GLY A 295 9.38 -3.34 5.59
N TRP A 296 8.08 -3.50 5.92
CA TRP A 296 7.21 -2.39 6.30
C TRP A 296 7.67 -1.70 7.59
N ASP A 297 8.05 -2.45 8.62
CA ASP A 297 8.66 -1.94 9.86
C ASP A 297 9.79 -0.95 9.55
N ALA A 298 10.74 -1.37 8.69
CA ALA A 298 11.88 -0.56 8.34
C ALA A 298 11.50 0.66 7.48
N ILE A 299 10.59 0.51 6.52
CA ILE A 299 10.11 1.63 5.69
C ILE A 299 9.44 2.70 6.56
N VAL A 300 8.55 2.29 7.46
CA VAL A 300 7.85 3.19 8.38
C VAL A 300 8.84 3.89 9.31
N SER A 301 9.85 3.17 9.80
CA SER A 301 10.92 3.76 10.61
C SER A 301 11.69 4.85 9.88
N GLU A 302 11.89 4.75 8.56
CA GLU A 302 12.54 5.82 7.77
C GLU A 302 11.63 7.05 7.59
N LEU A 303 10.32 6.83 7.47
CA LEU A 303 9.35 7.92 7.31
C LEU A 303 9.20 8.74 8.58
N GLY A 304 9.37 8.13 9.76
CA GLY A 304 9.52 8.80 11.06
C GLY A 304 8.61 10.01 11.25
N SER A 305 9.21 11.21 11.34
CA SER A 305 8.50 12.47 11.59
C SER A 305 7.47 12.86 10.52
N SER A 306 7.61 12.39 9.28
CA SER A 306 6.63 12.67 8.23
C SER A 306 5.28 12.01 8.52
N ILE A 307 5.27 10.81 9.11
CA ILE A 307 4.04 10.16 9.56
C ILE A 307 3.48 10.87 10.79
N ILE A 308 4.34 11.27 11.73
CA ILE A 308 3.92 12.01 12.94
C ILE A 308 3.21 13.31 12.55
N SER A 309 3.65 14.00 11.50
CA SER A 309 3.02 15.26 11.06
C SER A 309 1.59 15.13 10.53
N LEU A 310 1.08 13.90 10.37
CA LEU A 310 -0.29 13.61 9.93
C LEU A 310 -1.32 13.62 11.07
N PHE A 311 -0.87 13.68 12.32
CA PHE A 311 -1.68 13.59 13.55
C PHE A 311 -1.37 14.74 14.52
#